data_AF-A0A1F4FHV4-F1
#
_entry.id   AF-A0A1F4FHV4-F1
#
_cell.length_a   1.000
_cell.length_b   1.000
_cell.length_c   1.000
_cell.angle_alpha   90.00
_cell.angle_beta   90.00
_cell.angle_gamma   90.00
#
_symmetry.space_group_name_H-M   'P 1'
#
loop_
_entity.id
_entity.type
_entity.pdbx_description
1 polymer ?
#
loop_
_entity_poly.entity_id
_entity_poly.type
_entity_poly.pdbx_seq_one_letter_code
_entity_poly.pdbx_strand_id
1 'polypeptide(L)'
;MASRYHRQALPDELVERLRPVKFEKAGKSGIHGIIGFWLDYDPNDNSLPPDQKYELAVNVVYATDDVAHEKAAVEAARALRAAFEAQFKKDGKWKSIELVRCEAVSERDFTMRDMRETVNFRLEHLSLRAGPDAPMSPE
;
A
#
# COMPACT_ATOMS: atom_id res chain seq x y z
N MET A 1 -8.12 16.03 -20.74
CA MET A 1 -8.50 15.61 -19.38
C MET A 1 -8.72 14.11 -19.43
N ALA A 2 -7.66 13.34 -19.19
CA ALA A 2 -7.66 11.90 -19.43
C ALA A 2 -8.43 11.18 -18.32
N SER A 3 -9.36 10.32 -18.73
CA SER A 3 -10.25 9.54 -17.87
C SER A 3 -9.46 8.67 -16.89
N ARG A 4 -9.68 8.93 -15.60
CA ARG A 4 -9.22 8.10 -14.48
C ARG A 4 -10.09 6.84 -14.35
N TYR A 5 -9.98 5.92 -15.30
CA TYR A 5 -10.54 4.58 -15.12
C TYR A 5 -9.54 3.75 -14.31
N HIS A 6 -9.82 3.65 -13.01
CA HIS A 6 -9.06 2.87 -12.04
C HIS A 6 -9.08 1.40 -12.42
N ARG A 7 -7.90 0.85 -12.70
CA ARG A 7 -7.70 -0.59 -12.77
C ARG A 7 -7.81 -1.14 -11.34
N GLN A 8 -8.45 -2.30 -11.20
CA GLN A 8 -8.61 -3.01 -9.92
C GLN A 8 -7.28 -3.52 -9.32
N ALA A 9 -6.14 -3.27 -9.97
CA ALA A 9 -4.84 -3.81 -9.60
C ALA A 9 -3.72 -2.79 -9.84
N LEU A 10 -2.73 -2.80 -8.95
CA LEU A 10 -1.48 -2.05 -9.09
C LEU A 10 -0.71 -2.55 -10.33
N PRO A 11 0.02 -1.67 -11.05
CA PRO A 11 0.94 -2.09 -12.11
C PRO A 11 1.96 -3.10 -11.57
N ASP A 12 2.27 -4.15 -12.34
CA ASP A 12 3.24 -5.17 -11.90
C ASP A 12 4.60 -4.54 -11.54
N GLU A 13 5.02 -3.51 -12.27
CA GLU A 13 6.25 -2.77 -11.96
C GLU A 13 6.21 -2.11 -10.57
N LEU A 14 5.10 -1.46 -10.22
CA LEU A 14 4.92 -0.84 -8.92
C LEU A 14 4.91 -1.90 -7.81
N VAL A 15 4.27 -3.06 -8.05
CA VAL A 15 4.28 -4.20 -7.12
C VAL A 15 5.70 -4.74 -6.91
N GLU A 16 6.48 -4.90 -7.97
CA GLU A 16 7.88 -5.33 -7.88
C GLU A 16 8.74 -4.31 -7.12
N ARG A 17 8.53 -3.01 -7.38
CA ARG A 17 9.21 -1.92 -6.64
C ARG A 17 8.80 -1.90 -5.16
N LEU A 18 7.55 -2.25 -4.82
CA LEU A 18 7.01 -2.31 -3.45
C LEU A 18 7.36 -3.59 -2.67
N ARG A 19 7.75 -4.68 -3.35
CA ARG A 19 8.14 -5.95 -2.73
C ARG A 19 9.10 -5.83 -1.52
N PRO A 20 10.13 -4.96 -1.51
CA PRO A 20 10.99 -4.81 -0.33
C PRO A 20 10.29 -4.19 0.90
N VAL A 21 9.18 -3.48 0.73
CA VAL A 21 8.41 -2.92 1.84
C VAL A 21 7.52 -4.01 2.44
N LYS A 22 7.81 -4.37 3.69
CA LYS A 22 7.04 -5.40 4.41
C LYS A 22 5.76 -4.82 5.00
N PHE A 23 4.74 -4.62 4.17
CA PHE A 23 3.40 -4.22 4.63
C PHE A 23 2.81 -5.17 5.67
N GLU A 24 3.15 -6.46 5.60
CA GLU A 24 2.74 -7.45 6.60
C GLU A 24 3.20 -7.09 8.01
N LYS A 25 4.37 -6.45 8.18
CA LYS A 25 4.83 -6.00 9.49
C LYS A 25 3.97 -4.85 10.02
N ALA A 26 3.56 -3.93 9.13
CA ALA A 26 2.69 -2.83 9.52
C ALA A 26 1.27 -3.30 9.88
N GLY A 27 0.72 -4.25 9.11
CA GLY A 27 -0.60 -4.83 9.40
C GLY A 27 -0.62 -5.76 10.62
N LYS A 28 0.45 -6.53 10.87
CA LYS A 28 0.54 -7.41 12.05
C LYS A 28 0.65 -6.67 13.37
N SER A 29 1.06 -5.40 13.35
CA SER A 29 1.27 -4.59 14.57
C SER A 29 -0.05 -4.15 15.23
N GLY A 30 -1.21 -4.36 14.60
CA GLY A 30 -2.50 -3.88 15.10
C GLY A 30 -3.69 -4.59 14.48
N ILE A 31 -3.73 -5.93 14.54
CA ILE A 31 -4.80 -6.77 13.94
C ILE A 31 -6.21 -6.46 14.51
N HIS A 32 -6.31 -5.67 15.58
CA HIS A 32 -7.58 -5.14 16.05
C HIS A 32 -7.80 -3.77 15.38
N GLY A 33 -8.74 -3.71 14.43
CA GLY A 33 -9.32 -2.46 13.94
C GLY A 33 -8.86 -1.95 12.58
N ILE A 34 -7.77 -2.44 11.98
CA ILE A 34 -7.37 -2.00 10.62
C ILE A 34 -8.19 -2.79 9.59
N ILE A 35 -9.00 -2.07 8.80
CA ILE A 35 -9.83 -2.65 7.73
C ILE A 35 -8.97 -3.00 6.53
N GLY A 36 -7.99 -2.15 6.20
CA GLY A 36 -7.08 -2.39 5.10
C GLY A 36 -6.26 -1.17 4.70
N PHE A 37 -5.48 -1.34 3.65
CA PHE A 37 -4.63 -0.30 3.08
C PHE A 37 -5.15 0.06 1.70
N TRP A 38 -5.36 1.35 1.45
CA TRP A 38 -5.71 1.86 0.13
C TRP A 38 -4.55 2.66 -0.42
N LEU A 39 -4.14 2.29 -1.63
CA LEU A 39 -3.00 2.89 -2.32
C LEU A 39 -3.50 3.71 -3.49
N ASP A 40 -3.07 4.95 -3.57
CA ASP A 40 -3.19 5.81 -4.75
C ASP A 40 -1.80 6.07 -5.32
N TYR A 41 -1.66 6.02 -6.64
CA TYR A 41 -0.37 6.15 -7.30
C TYR A 41 -0.47 6.98 -8.58
N ASP A 42 0.55 7.78 -8.82
CA ASP A 42 0.72 8.59 -10.03
C ASP A 42 2.18 8.50 -10.51
N PRO A 43 2.48 8.39 -11.81
CA PRO A 43 1.56 8.24 -12.94
C PRO A 43 0.83 6.89 -12.96
N ASN A 44 -0.40 6.86 -13.49
CA ASN A 44 -1.11 5.60 -13.80
C ASN A 44 -0.64 4.97 -15.12
N ASP A 45 0.68 4.89 -15.30
CA ASP A 45 1.30 4.22 -16.44
C ASP A 45 1.82 2.84 -16.01
N ASN A 46 1.70 1.87 -16.90
CA ASN A 46 2.19 0.51 -16.67
C ASN A 46 3.68 0.36 -16.96
N SER A 47 4.31 1.39 -17.53
CA SER A 47 5.70 1.37 -17.95
C SER A 47 6.36 2.70 -17.59
N LEU A 48 6.58 2.94 -16.29
CA LEU A 48 7.38 4.09 -15.91
C LEU A 48 8.85 3.82 -16.21
N PRO A 49 9.57 4.80 -16.78
CA PRO A 49 11.01 4.73 -16.85
C PRO A 49 11.64 4.50 -15.45
N PRO A 50 12.75 3.76 -15.36
CA PRO A 50 13.41 3.48 -14.08
C PRO A 50 13.99 4.73 -13.39
N ASP A 51 14.21 5.79 -14.14
CA ASP A 51 14.62 7.12 -13.68
C ASP A 51 13.45 7.96 -13.14
N GLN A 52 12.20 7.59 -13.45
CA GLN A 52 11.02 8.21 -12.86
C GLN A 52 10.56 7.49 -11.59
N LYS A 53 10.07 8.30 -10.66
CA LYS A 53 9.51 7.88 -9.38
C LYS A 53 7.99 7.83 -9.49
N TYR A 54 7.38 6.81 -8.88
CA TYR A 54 5.96 6.80 -8.61
C TYR A 54 5.69 7.64 -7.37
N GLU A 55 4.75 8.57 -7.45
CA GLU A 55 4.14 9.20 -6.29
C GLU A 55 3.13 8.22 -5.72
N LEU A 56 3.30 7.85 -4.45
CA LEU A 56 2.43 6.90 -3.76
C LEU A 56 1.81 7.58 -2.53
N ALA A 57 0.49 7.44 -2.42
CA ALA A 57 -0.28 7.80 -1.25
C ALA A 57 -0.87 6.53 -0.62
N VAL A 58 -0.76 6.41 0.70
CA VAL A 58 -1.22 5.27 1.47
C VAL A 58 -2.21 5.73 2.52
N ASN A 59 -3.45 5.26 2.41
CA ASN A 59 -4.49 5.48 3.41
C ASN A 59 -4.66 4.19 4.21
N VAL A 60 -4.38 4.25 5.51
CA VAL A 60 -4.60 3.14 6.45
C VAL A 60 -6.01 3.31 7.00
N VAL A 61 -6.97 2.55 6.50
CA VAL A 61 -8.36 2.69 6.91
C VAL A 61 -8.63 1.80 8.13
N TYR A 62 -9.19 2.41 9.17
CA TYR A 62 -9.50 1.73 10.44
C TYR A 62 -10.97 1.86 10.82
N ALA A 63 -11.48 0.86 11.52
CA ALA A 63 -12.83 0.82 12.04
C ALA A 63 -12.96 1.72 13.26
N THR A 64 -14.10 2.41 13.38
CA THR A 64 -14.36 3.38 14.45
C THR A 64 -15.07 2.76 15.66
N ASP A 65 -15.01 1.43 15.80
CA ASP A 65 -15.61 0.67 16.91
C ASP A 65 -14.81 0.83 18.22
N ASP A 66 -13.51 1.08 18.14
CA ASP A 66 -12.65 1.35 19.29
C ASP A 66 -11.68 2.51 19.01
N VAL A 67 -11.47 3.36 20.01
CA VAL A 67 -10.49 4.46 19.97
C VAL A 67 -9.05 3.92 19.91
N ALA A 68 -8.81 2.70 20.40
CA ALA A 68 -7.53 2.02 20.27
C ALA A 68 -7.12 1.79 18.81
N HIS A 69 -8.10 1.67 17.90
CA HIS A 69 -7.86 1.39 16.49
C HIS A 69 -7.27 2.57 15.73
N GLU A 70 -7.68 3.79 16.07
CA GLU A 70 -7.08 5.01 15.53
C GLU A 70 -5.58 5.03 15.86
N LYS A 71 -5.24 4.77 17.12
CA LYS A 71 -3.84 4.73 17.57
C LYS A 71 -3.05 3.63 16.86
N ALA A 72 -3.63 2.45 16.69
CA ALA A 72 -3.01 1.36 15.96
C ALA A 72 -2.76 1.71 14.48
N ALA A 73 -3.73 2.37 13.82
CA ALA A 73 -3.63 2.79 12.44
C ALA A 73 -2.57 3.89 12.25
N VAL A 74 -2.48 4.86 13.17
CA VAL A 74 -1.46 5.90 13.16
C VAL A 74 -0.06 5.29 13.34
N GLU A 75 0.12 4.34 14.26
CA GLU A 75 1.38 3.63 14.44
C GLU A 75 1.74 2.79 13.20
N ALA A 76 0.76 2.13 12.58
CA ALA A 76 0.96 1.39 11.33
C ALA A 76 1.37 2.31 10.17
N ALA A 77 0.71 3.47 10.01
CA ALA A 77 1.07 4.48 9.01
C ALA A 77 2.50 5.00 9.25
N ARG A 78 2.86 5.28 10.51
CA ARG A 78 4.22 5.71 10.87
C ARG A 78 5.27 4.65 10.58
N ALA A 79 4.99 3.39 10.90
CA ALA A 79 5.87 2.26 10.61
C ALA A 79 6.05 2.04 9.09
N LEU A 80 4.97 2.15 8.31
CA LEU A 80 5.03 2.12 6.84
C LEU A 80 5.90 3.24 6.33
N ARG A 81 5.62 4.48 6.75
CA ARG A 81 6.42 5.63 6.34
C ARG A 81 7.90 5.45 6.62
N ALA A 82 8.26 4.94 7.80
CA ALA A 82 9.65 4.66 8.15
C ALA A 82 10.26 3.57 7.23
N ALA A 83 9.50 2.52 6.88
CA ALA A 83 9.94 1.49 5.96
C ALA A 83 10.14 2.02 4.53
N PHE A 84 9.24 2.89 4.06
CA PHE A 84 9.37 3.57 2.77
C PHE A 84 10.58 4.49 2.74
N GLU A 85 10.78 5.31 3.78
CA GLU A 85 11.94 6.19 3.88
C GLU A 85 13.24 5.36 3.92
N ALA A 86 13.31 4.28 4.71
CA ALA A 86 14.50 3.43 4.76
C ALA A 86 14.83 2.76 3.42
N GLN A 87 13.82 2.39 2.64
CA GLN A 87 14.00 1.65 1.39
C GLN A 87 14.25 2.55 0.17
N PHE A 88 13.46 3.62 0.05
CA PHE A 88 13.41 4.45 -1.15
C PHE A 88 14.03 5.84 -0.97
N LYS A 89 14.20 6.32 0.26
CA LYS A 89 14.83 7.62 0.51
C LYS A 89 16.31 7.42 0.83
N LYS A 90 17.18 7.79 -0.12
CA LYS A 90 18.63 7.79 0.06
C LYS A 90 19.17 9.21 -0.10
N ASP A 91 20.01 9.64 0.83
CA ASP A 91 20.62 10.99 0.81
C ASP A 91 19.58 12.12 0.72
N GLY A 92 18.42 11.94 1.35
CA GLY A 92 17.31 12.89 1.32
C GLY A 92 16.52 12.94 0.00
N LYS A 93 16.85 12.08 -0.98
CA LYS A 93 16.14 11.98 -2.25
C LYS A 93 15.37 10.66 -2.35
N TRP A 94 14.10 10.75 -2.73
CA TRP A 94 13.30 9.58 -3.07
C TRP A 94 13.75 8.98 -4.40
N LYS A 95 13.89 7.66 -4.43
CA LYS A 95 14.25 6.86 -5.61
C LYS A 95 13.18 5.79 -5.83
N SER A 96 12.76 5.62 -7.07
CA SER A 96 11.76 4.64 -7.52
C SER A 96 10.33 4.88 -7.03
N ILE A 97 10.13 5.12 -5.74
CA ILE A 97 8.83 5.46 -5.14
C ILE A 97 9.02 6.62 -4.16
N GLU A 98 8.21 7.65 -4.30
CA GLU A 98 8.08 8.75 -3.36
C GLU A 98 6.78 8.62 -2.60
N LEU A 99 6.89 8.49 -1.28
CA LEU A 99 5.71 8.46 -0.42
C LEU A 99 5.24 9.90 -0.21
N VAL A 100 4.22 10.31 -0.97
CA VAL A 100 3.62 11.65 -0.90
C VAL A 100 2.70 11.75 0.31
N ARG A 101 1.98 10.68 0.63
CA ARG A 101 1.02 10.65 1.74
C ARG A 101 1.01 9.30 2.44
N CYS A 102 0.97 9.31 3.77
CA CYS A 102 0.77 8.11 4.57
C CYS A 102 0.06 8.49 5.86
N GLU A 103 -1.24 8.23 5.93
CA GLU A 103 -2.08 8.66 7.04
C GLU A 103 -3.12 7.59 7.40
N ALA A 104 -3.58 7.66 8.65
CA ALA A 104 -4.68 6.85 9.13
C ALA A 104 -6.00 7.58 8.86
N VAL A 105 -6.97 6.89 8.27
CA VAL A 105 -8.28 7.44 7.93
C VAL A 105 -9.34 6.55 8.55
N SER A 106 -10.37 7.17 9.15
CA SER A 106 -11.46 6.39 9.70
C SER A 106 -12.33 5.82 8.58
N GLU A 107 -12.95 4.66 8.79
CA GLU A 107 -13.93 4.09 7.85
C GLU A 107 -15.06 5.08 7.52
N ARG A 108 -15.41 5.94 8.48
CA ARG A 108 -16.48 6.93 8.34
C ARG A 108 -16.07 8.11 7.46
N ASP A 109 -14.79 8.47 7.49
CA ASP A 109 -14.24 9.57 6.68
C ASP A 109 -13.79 9.08 5.30
N PHE A 110 -13.55 7.78 5.12
CA PHE A 110 -13.15 7.22 3.85
C PHE A 110 -14.34 7.13 2.89
N THR A 111 -14.37 8.02 1.90
CA THR A 111 -15.55 8.17 1.05
C THR A 111 -15.62 7.09 -0.04
N MET A 112 -16.83 6.89 -0.58
CA MET A 112 -17.04 6.05 -1.78
C MET A 112 -16.22 6.52 -2.98
N ARG A 113 -15.86 7.81 -3.02
CA ARG A 113 -14.98 8.36 -4.06
C ARG A 113 -13.56 7.87 -3.84
N ASP A 114 -13.04 7.94 -2.63
CA ASP A 114 -11.71 7.44 -2.28
C ASP A 114 -11.60 5.94 -2.59
N MET A 115 -12.61 5.14 -2.22
CA MET A 115 -12.66 3.71 -2.57
C MET A 115 -12.59 3.42 -4.08
N ARG A 116 -13.11 4.33 -4.92
CA ARG A 116 -13.06 4.20 -6.39
C ARG A 116 -11.75 4.71 -6.97
N GLU A 117 -11.14 5.70 -6.32
CA GLU A 117 -9.91 6.36 -6.76
C GLU A 117 -8.64 5.70 -6.22
N THR A 118 -8.77 4.76 -5.28
CA THR A 118 -7.64 4.06 -4.67
C THR A 118 -7.76 2.55 -4.87
N VAL A 119 -6.62 1.87 -4.91
CA VAL A 119 -6.54 0.41 -5.02
C VAL A 119 -6.45 -0.18 -3.62
N ASN A 120 -7.38 -1.07 -3.29
CA ASN A 120 -7.31 -1.82 -2.04
C ASN A 120 -6.13 -2.80 -2.09
N PHE A 121 -5.16 -2.60 -1.21
CA PHE A 121 -3.98 -3.43 -1.06
C PHE A 121 -4.22 -4.46 0.04
N ARG A 122 -4.66 -5.65 -0.39
CA ARG A 122 -4.73 -6.80 0.52
C ARG A 122 -3.34 -7.37 0.76
N LEU A 123 -3.01 -7.57 2.02
CA LEU A 123 -1.76 -8.22 2.43
C LEU A 123 -1.60 -9.62 1.81
N GLU A 124 -2.73 -10.31 1.56
CA GLU A 124 -2.79 -11.61 0.89
C GLU A 124 -2.16 -11.59 -0.51
N HIS A 125 -2.18 -10.45 -1.22
CA HIS A 125 -1.60 -10.32 -2.56
C HIS A 125 -0.05 -10.33 -2.55
N LEU A 126 0.60 -10.01 -1.42
CA LEU A 126 2.07 -10.12 -1.30
C LEU A 126 2.52 -11.55 -1.01
N SER A 127 1.73 -12.30 -0.23
CA SER A 127 2.08 -13.65 0.21
C SER A 127 1.87 -14.71 -0.91
N LEU A 128 0.97 -14.46 -1.86
CA LEU A 128 0.62 -15.43 -2.92
C LEU A 128 1.61 -15.54 -4.10
N ARG A 129 2.59 -14.63 -4.25
CA ARG A 129 3.65 -14.76 -5.28
C ARG A 129 5.02 -15.18 -4.71
N ALA A 130 5.14 -15.37 -3.40
CA ALA A 130 6.36 -15.81 -2.74
C ALA A 130 6.40 -17.35 -2.56
N GLY A 131 6.19 -18.08 -3.64
CA GLY A 131 6.41 -19.53 -3.69
C GLY A 131 5.75 -20.17 -4.90
N PRO A 132 6.50 -20.86 -5.80
CA PRO A 132 5.86 -21.83 -6.67
C PRO A 132 5.26 -22.90 -5.76
N ASP A 133 3.94 -23.00 -5.82
CA ASP A 133 3.15 -24.15 -5.39
C ASP A 133 3.88 -25.40 -5.90
N ALA A 134 4.50 -26.14 -4.99
CA ALA A 134 5.16 -27.39 -5.33
C ALA A 134 4.09 -28.33 -5.89
N PRO A 135 4.31 -28.98 -7.05
CA PRO A 135 3.28 -29.82 -7.64
C PRO A 135 2.94 -30.95 -6.66
N MET A 136 1.66 -31.04 -6.28
CA MET A 136 1.11 -32.25 -5.67
C MET A 136 1.50 -33.43 -6.56
N SER A 137 2.35 -34.32 -6.04
CA SER A 137 2.50 -35.66 -6.59
C SER A 137 1.21 -36.43 -6.34
N PRO A 138 0.55 -37.00 -7.36
CA PRO A 138 -0.42 -38.06 -7.14
C PRO A 138 0.31 -39.35 -6.75
N GLU A 139 -0.28 -40.08 -5.80
CA GLU A 139 0.11 -41.44 -5.38
C GLU A 139 0.11 -42.47 -6.52
#